data_AF-A0A3M6UZV3-F1
#
_entry.id   AF-A0A3M6UZV3-F1
#
_cell.length_a   1.000
_cell.length_b   1.000
_cell.length_c   1.000
_cell.angle_alpha   90.00
_cell.angle_beta   90.00
_cell.angle_gamma   90.00
#
_symmetry.space_group_name_H-M   'P 1'
#
loop_
_entity.id
_entity.type
_entity.pdbx_description
1 polymer ?
#
loop_
_entity_poly.entity_id
_entity_poly.type
_entity_poly.pdbx_seq_one_letter_code
_entity_poly.pdbx_strand_id
1 'polypeptide(L)'
;MEGSQYSSKFDQPDNIQKLIFKLPYNMRERWRRVVDDIMELQRRPVKFDDVATFIDRETRIASLRKDLGELENGYGHPVWQGSTDDHAQEFRR
;
A
#
# COMPACT_ATOMS: atom_id res chain seq x y z
N MET A 1 -8.76 -28.78 -16.41
CA MET A 1 -7.78 -27.95 -15.67
C MET A 1 -7.60 -26.65 -16.44
N GLU A 2 -8.40 -25.61 -16.15
CA GLU A 2 -8.37 -24.33 -16.91
C GLU A 2 -7.83 -23.14 -16.11
N GLY A 3 -7.68 -23.27 -14.79
CA GLY A 3 -7.22 -22.18 -13.92
C GLY A 3 -5.77 -21.75 -14.15
N SER A 4 -4.90 -22.68 -14.56
CA SER A 4 -3.46 -22.42 -14.75
C SER A 4 -3.13 -21.56 -15.97
N GLN A 5 -3.99 -21.56 -17.00
CA GLN A 5 -3.71 -20.83 -18.24
C GLN A 5 -4.19 -19.38 -18.17
N TYR A 6 -5.19 -19.10 -17.32
CA TYR A 6 -5.67 -17.74 -17.08
C TYR A 6 -4.71 -16.93 -16.21
N SER A 7 -4.14 -17.51 -15.15
CA SER A 7 -3.17 -16.82 -14.29
C SER A 7 -1.95 -16.33 -15.08
N SER A 8 -1.44 -17.17 -15.99
CA SER A 8 -0.26 -16.86 -16.80
C SER A 8 -0.43 -15.62 -17.70
N LYS A 9 -1.66 -15.24 -18.08
CA LYS A 9 -1.92 -14.01 -18.84
C LYS A 9 -1.81 -12.77 -17.96
N PHE A 10 -2.17 -12.88 -16.69
CA PHE A 10 -2.07 -11.78 -15.73
C PHE A 10 -0.65 -11.60 -15.20
N ASP A 11 0.16 -12.66 -15.22
CA ASP A 11 1.59 -12.63 -14.87
C ASP A 11 2.46 -11.91 -15.92
N GLN A 12 1.88 -11.44 -17.03
CA GLN A 12 2.59 -10.61 -17.99
C GLN A 12 2.97 -9.26 -17.36
N PRO A 13 4.23 -8.80 -17.50
CA PRO A 13 4.71 -7.58 -16.85
C PRO A 13 3.88 -6.34 -17.22
N ASP A 14 3.46 -6.21 -18.48
CA ASP A 14 2.57 -5.13 -18.93
C ASP A 14 1.23 -5.09 -18.19
N ASN A 15 0.66 -6.25 -17.88
CA ASN A 15 -0.64 -6.34 -17.22
C ASN A 15 -0.52 -6.02 -15.73
N ILE A 16 0.53 -6.51 -15.07
CA ILE A 16 0.88 -6.13 -13.69
C ILE A 16 1.11 -4.61 -13.64
N GLN A 17 1.92 -4.06 -14.55
CA GLN A 17 2.24 -2.63 -14.57
C GLN A 17 0.98 -1.76 -14.74
N LYS A 18 0.07 -2.12 -15.67
CA LYS A 18 -1.22 -1.43 -15.84
C LYS A 18 -2.07 -1.46 -14.58
N LEU A 19 -2.07 -2.55 -13.82
CA LEU A 19 -2.80 -2.65 -12.56
C LEU A 19 -2.19 -1.73 -11.50
N ILE A 20 -0.87 -1.75 -11.35
CA ILE A 20 -0.16 -0.89 -10.39
C ILE A 20 -0.38 0.59 -10.69
N PHE A 21 -0.44 0.99 -11.96
CA PHE A 21 -0.73 2.39 -12.31
C PHE A 21 -2.13 2.87 -11.89
N LYS A 22 -3.10 1.96 -11.74
CA LYS A 22 -4.43 2.30 -11.22
C LYS A 22 -4.44 2.55 -9.71
N LEU A 23 -3.40 2.14 -8.98
CA LEU A 23 -3.30 2.35 -7.55
C LEU A 23 -2.93 3.82 -7.23
N PRO A 24 -3.37 4.34 -6.08
CA PRO A 24 -2.89 5.59 -5.50
C PRO A 24 -1.36 5.66 -5.40
N TYR A 25 -0.80 6.87 -5.47
CA TYR A 25 0.67 7.07 -5.53
C TYR A 25 1.41 6.45 -4.33
N ASN A 26 0.92 6.67 -3.12
CA ASN A 26 1.46 6.10 -1.88
C ASN A 26 1.47 4.56 -1.88
N MET A 27 0.47 3.92 -2.48
CA MET A 27 0.45 2.45 -2.65
C MET A 27 1.47 2.00 -3.70
N ARG A 28 1.67 2.77 -4.77
CA ARG A 28 2.69 2.45 -5.79
C ARG A 28 4.11 2.50 -5.22
N GLU A 29 4.40 3.46 -4.35
CA GLU A 29 5.70 3.54 -3.68
C GLU A 29 5.93 2.34 -2.76
N ARG A 30 4.94 1.96 -1.96
CA ARG A 30 5.00 0.76 -1.11
C ARG A 30 5.16 -0.51 -1.93
N TRP A 31 4.45 -0.62 -3.05
CA TRP A 31 4.56 -1.74 -3.98
C TRP A 31 5.99 -1.91 -4.52
N ARG A 32 6.70 -0.82 -4.86
CA ARG A 32 8.09 -0.92 -5.36
C ARG A 32 9.02 -1.61 -4.37
N ARG A 33 8.86 -1.35 -3.07
CA ARG A 33 9.64 -2.02 -2.02
C ARG A 33 9.32 -3.52 -1.96
N VAL A 34 8.05 -3.88 -2.08
CA VAL A 34 7.62 -5.29 -2.10
C VAL A 34 8.20 -6.02 -3.33
N VAL A 35 8.23 -5.38 -4.49
CA VAL A 35 8.84 -5.94 -5.70
C VAL A 35 10.33 -6.20 -5.49
N ASP A 36 11.04 -5.22 -4.92
CA ASP A 36 12.46 -5.32 -4.60
C ASP A 36 12.72 -6.54 -3.68
N ASP A 37 11.97 -6.65 -2.57
CA ASP A 37 12.04 -7.79 -1.65
C ASP A 37 11.76 -9.13 -2.35
N ILE A 38 10.76 -9.21 -3.23
CA ILE A 38 10.45 -10.45 -3.97
C ILE A 38 11.63 -10.83 -4.88
N MET A 39 12.19 -9.86 -5.59
CA MET A 39 13.28 -10.10 -6.53
C MET A 39 14.58 -10.47 -5.80
N GLU A 40 14.90 -9.80 -4.70
CA GLU A 40 16.13 -10.05 -3.94
C GLU A 40 16.03 -11.30 -3.06
N LEU A 41 14.94 -11.45 -2.30
CA LEU A 41 14.81 -12.52 -1.30
C LEU A 41 14.30 -13.82 -1.92
N GLN A 42 13.30 -13.74 -2.80
CA GLN A 42 12.67 -14.93 -3.39
C GLN A 42 13.27 -15.31 -4.74
N ARG A 43 14.09 -14.43 -5.34
CA ARG A 43 14.80 -14.66 -6.62
C ARG A 43 13.88 -15.15 -7.74
N ARG A 44 12.66 -14.61 -7.79
CA ARG A 44 11.65 -14.97 -8.79
C ARG A 44 10.98 -13.73 -9.37
N PRO A 45 10.40 -13.82 -10.58
CA PRO A 45 9.56 -12.76 -11.10
C PRO A 45 8.31 -12.56 -10.24
N VAL A 46 7.85 -11.32 -10.22
CA VAL A 46 6.58 -10.91 -9.61
C VAL A 46 5.43 -11.49 -10.40
N LYS A 47 4.42 -11.98 -9.68
CA LYS A 47 3.21 -12.58 -10.21
C LYS A 47 1.99 -11.74 -9.87
N PHE A 48 0.89 -11.98 -10.57
CA PHE A 48 -0.38 -11.33 -10.26
C PHE A 48 -0.85 -11.60 -8.82
N ASP A 49 -0.60 -12.81 -8.32
CA ASP A 49 -0.92 -13.21 -6.94
C ASP A 49 -0.22 -12.34 -5.88
N ASP A 50 1.01 -11.89 -6.16
CA ASP A 50 1.74 -10.98 -5.30
C ASP A 50 1.05 -9.61 -5.21
N VAL A 51 0.52 -9.13 -6.34
CA VAL A 51 -0.23 -7.87 -6.40
C VAL A 51 -1.53 -7.99 -5.62
N ALA A 52 -2.26 -9.10 -5.79
CA ALA A 52 -3.51 -9.35 -5.07
C ALA A 52 -3.27 -9.41 -3.55
N THR A 53 -2.24 -10.15 -3.12
CA THR A 53 -1.85 -10.25 -1.71
C THR A 53 -1.43 -8.89 -1.14
N PHE A 54 -0.72 -8.08 -1.92
CA PHE A 54 -0.35 -6.72 -1.52
C PHE A 54 -1.56 -5.82 -1.31
N ILE A 55 -2.51 -5.82 -2.26
CA ILE A 55 -3.73 -4.99 -2.18
C ILE A 55 -4.59 -5.42 -0.99
N ASP A 56 -4.75 -6.72 -0.75
CA ASP A 56 -5.48 -7.23 0.41
C ASP A 56 -4.86 -6.74 1.73
N ARG A 57 -3.53 -6.86 1.85
CA ARG A 57 -2.78 -6.38 3.02
C ARG A 57 -2.95 -4.88 3.23
N GLU A 58 -2.83 -4.07 2.18
CA GLU A 58 -2.99 -2.62 2.25
C GLU A 58 -4.42 -2.23 2.65
N THR A 59 -5.43 -2.94 2.14
CA THR A 59 -6.84 -2.75 2.50
C THR A 59 -7.10 -3.08 3.97
N ARG A 60 -6.49 -4.16 4.47
CA ARG A 60 -6.56 -4.54 5.89
C ARG A 60 -5.89 -3.50 6.78
N ILE A 61 -4.72 -2.99 6.39
CA ILE A 61 -4.02 -1.92 7.12
C ILE A 61 -4.87 -0.64 7.14
N ALA A 62 -5.45 -0.24 6.00
CA ALA A 62 -6.33 0.93 5.94
C ALA A 62 -7.56 0.78 6.84
N SER A 63 -8.13 -0.43 6.92
CA SER A 63 -9.27 -0.73 7.81
C SER A 63 -8.85 -0.64 9.28
N LEU A 64 -7.74 -1.28 9.66
CA LEU A 64 -7.19 -1.20 11.03
C LEU A 64 -6.86 0.24 11.44
N ARG A 65 -6.29 1.01 10.53
CA ARG A 65 -5.95 2.42 10.72
C ARG A 65 -7.20 3.25 11.02
N LYS A 66 -8.31 2.98 10.33
CA LYS A 66 -9.60 3.62 10.57
C LYS A 66 -10.15 3.28 11.96
N ASP A 67 -10.05 2.01 12.38
CA ASP A 67 -10.50 1.58 13.71
C ASP A 67 -9.64 2.15 14.85
N LEU A 68 -8.36 2.44 14.58
CA LEU A 68 -7.42 3.08 15.51
C LEU A 68 -7.49 4.62 15.50
N GLY A 69 -8.34 5.23 14.67
CA GLY A 69 -8.51 6.68 14.59
C GLY A 69 -7.36 7.44 13.92
N GLU A 70 -6.52 6.75 13.13
CA GLU A 70 -5.43 7.38 12.38
C GLU A 70 -5.94 7.94 11.04
N LEU A 71 -6.07 9.26 10.92
CA LEU A 71 -6.46 9.89 9.65
C LEU A 71 -5.23 10.04 8.75
N GLU A 72 -5.34 9.63 7.48
CA GLU A 72 -4.32 9.89 6.45
C GLU A 72 -4.61 11.25 5.83
N ASN A 73 -3.69 12.21 5.99
CA ASN A 73 -3.78 13.44 5.21
C ASN A 73 -3.48 13.12 3.73
N GLY A 74 -3.86 14.01 2.80
CA GLY A 74 -3.64 13.83 1.35
C GLY A 74 -2.16 13.69 0.92
N TYR A 75 -1.23 13.67 1.88
CA TYR A 75 0.21 13.51 1.71
C TYR A 75 0.74 12.17 2.27
N GLY A 76 -0.13 11.28 2.78
CA GLY A 76 0.27 9.95 3.23
C GLY A 76 0.86 9.90 4.65
N HIS A 77 0.76 10.96 5.45
CA HIS A 77 1.25 10.98 6.82
C HIS A 77 0.16 10.59 7.83
N PRO A 78 0.50 9.84 8.90
CA PRO A 78 -0.39 9.61 10.04
C PRO A 78 -0.62 10.88 10.85
N VAL A 79 -1.89 11.28 10.92
CA VAL A 79 -2.38 12.33 11.82
C VAL A 79 -3.07 11.65 12.99
N TRP A 80 -2.57 11.88 14.20
CA TRP A 80 -3.14 11.37 15.44
C TRP A 80 -4.37 12.20 15.84
N GLN A 81 -5.50 11.54 16.10
CA GLN A 81 -6.74 12.17 16.56
C GLN A 81 -6.70 12.65 18.03
N GLY A 82 -5.54 12.55 18.69
CA GLY A 82 -5.30 13.04 20.06
C GLY A 82 -4.72 14.46 20.18
N SER A 83 -4.61 15.22 19.08
CA SER A 83 -4.14 16.62 19.14
C SER A 83 -5.31 17.60 19.27
N THR A 84 -6.04 17.50 20.37
CA THR A 84 -6.87 18.62 20.87
C THR A 84 -6.49 18.89 22.32
N ASP A 85 -5.93 20.10 22.50
CA ASP A 85 -5.75 20.92 23.71
C ASP A 85 -4.91 20.39 24.89
N ASP A 86 -3.78 21.05 25.18
CA ASP A 86 -3.69 22.16 26.18
C ASP A 86 -2.22 22.34 26.65
N HIS A 87 -1.48 23.28 26.05
CA HIS A 87 -0.54 24.19 26.73
C HIS A 87 0.28 25.03 25.73
N ALA A 88 0.46 26.29 26.11
CA ALA A 88 1.41 27.28 25.56
C ALA A 88 0.85 28.34 24.60
N GLN A 89 -0.25 28.99 24.99
CA GLN A 89 -0.33 30.45 24.82
C GLN A 89 0.36 31.13 26.02
N GLU A 90 1.68 31.29 25.98
CA GLU A 90 2.35 32.25 26.86
C GLU A 90 3.70 32.71 26.30
N PHE A 91 3.69 33.53 25.24
CA PHE A 91 4.78 34.47 24.97
C PHE A 91 4.22 35.70 24.24
N ARG A 92 3.51 36.54 24.99
CA ARG A 92 3.40 37.97 24.70
C ARG A 92 3.38 38.73 26.02
N ARG A 93 4.56 39.14 26.45
CA ARG A 93 4.74 40.32 27.29
C ARG A 93 5.80 41.19 26.65
#